data_AF-A0A7S2QW77-F1
#
_entry.id   AF-A0A7S2QW77-F1
#
_cell.length_a   1.000
_cell.length_b   1.000
_cell.length_c   1.000
_cell.angle_alpha   90.00
_cell.angle_beta   90.00
_cell.angle_gamma   90.00
#
_symmetry.space_group_name_H-M   'P 1'
#
loop_
_entity.id
_entity.type
_entity.pdbx_description
1 polymer ?
#
loop_
_entity_poly.entity_id
_entity_poly.type
_entity_poly.pdbx_seq_one_letter_code
_entity_poly.pdbx_strand_id
1 'polypeptide(L)'
;MLVAVMENKLSRLSFAKVAGDARDLTQEDGKNTGSSLAMSLAVNLTAAGAVDEWILQYPALQRIDREYEWLRPMLVVIGRMLVGEVGWGLKLRTFIGAIFSMVDVVTDLYVTYMFWRDGKFGYFQALVVCLSLSITIQMFCITMIYRKLGPLRVAMECFPVLIGFKPAVDAYRIARGAKQLPNVSADPMFELISGRCIEVFAEAIPGVIIQIMAIATNENKVATAAWISLATSAVSTGIISASISYDTDTDPGKRQHTPEIYGFVPSRAKKRTIVYASMALFSSGLLLTR
;
A
#
# COMPACT_ATOMS: atom_id res chain seq x y z
N MET A 1 -26.91 19.57 8.11
CA MET A 1 -25.84 18.82 8.81
C MET A 1 -25.78 17.36 8.36
N LEU A 2 -26.73 16.50 8.76
CA LEU A 2 -26.77 15.09 8.35
C LEU A 2 -26.80 14.88 6.82
N VAL A 3 -27.57 15.69 6.10
CA VAL A 3 -27.58 15.70 4.62
C VAL A 3 -26.21 16.07 4.04
N ALA A 4 -25.50 17.04 4.62
CA ALA A 4 -24.16 17.44 4.15
C ALA A 4 -23.07 16.39 4.49
N VAL A 5 -23.22 15.69 5.62
CA VAL A 5 -22.40 14.52 5.99
C VAL A 5 -22.58 13.39 4.97
N MET A 6 -23.83 13.13 4.57
CA MET A 6 -24.16 12.11 3.56
C MET A 6 -23.79 12.54 2.13
N GLU A 7 -23.95 13.83 1.79
CA GLU A 7 -23.65 14.39 0.47
C GLU A 7 -22.14 14.52 0.18
N ASN A 8 -21.26 14.45 1.19
CA ASN A 8 -19.81 14.59 0.96
C ASN A 8 -19.22 13.46 0.08
N LYS A 9 -19.98 12.40 -0.21
CA LYS A 9 -19.51 11.19 -0.93
C LYS A 9 -18.19 10.61 -0.38
N LEU A 10 -17.79 11.02 0.84
CA LEU A 10 -16.57 10.64 1.54
C LEU A 10 -15.29 10.70 0.69
N SER A 11 -15.24 11.66 -0.24
CA SER A 11 -14.25 11.68 -1.33
C SER A 11 -12.87 12.23 -0.94
N ARG A 12 -12.76 12.95 0.19
CA ARG A 12 -11.53 13.64 0.62
C ARG A 12 -11.19 13.28 2.06
N LEU A 13 -9.96 12.82 2.30
CA LEU A 13 -9.43 12.64 3.66
C LEU A 13 -9.11 14.03 4.22
N SER A 14 -9.79 14.42 5.30
CA SER A 14 -9.64 15.71 5.98
C SER A 14 -9.20 15.48 7.42
N PHE A 15 -8.18 16.22 7.86
CA PHE A 15 -7.67 16.23 9.24
C PHE A 15 -8.34 17.32 10.11
N ALA A 16 -9.40 17.96 9.62
CA ALA A 16 -10.01 19.10 10.31
C ALA A 16 -10.77 18.67 11.58
N LYS A 17 -10.32 19.20 12.73
CA LYS A 17 -10.97 19.02 14.04
C LYS A 17 -12.09 20.06 14.17
N VAL A 18 -13.33 19.65 13.91
CA VAL A 18 -14.51 20.51 14.06
C VAL A 18 -14.97 20.46 15.51
N ALA A 19 -14.83 21.56 16.24
CA ALA A 19 -15.36 21.73 17.59
C ALA A 19 -16.39 22.87 17.57
N GLY A 20 -17.68 22.55 17.74
CA GLY A 20 -18.78 23.52 17.74
C GLY A 20 -20.15 22.88 18.03
N ASP A 21 -21.10 23.68 18.52
CA ASP A 21 -22.46 23.25 18.88
C ASP A 21 -23.31 22.95 17.63
N ALA A 22 -24.24 22.00 17.71
CA ALA A 22 -24.98 21.48 16.55
C ALA A 22 -25.80 22.53 15.77
N ARG A 23 -26.05 23.68 16.40
CA ARG A 23 -26.83 24.81 15.88
C ARG A 23 -25.97 25.83 15.11
N ASP A 24 -24.65 25.83 15.32
CA ASP A 24 -23.72 26.81 14.74
C ASP A 24 -22.85 26.23 13.62
N LEU A 25 -23.10 24.98 13.22
CA LEU A 25 -22.24 24.27 12.28
C LEU A 25 -22.62 24.51 10.81
N THR A 26 -21.62 24.90 10.04
CA THR A 26 -21.73 25.20 8.60
C THR A 26 -21.80 23.92 7.75
N GLN A 27 -22.25 24.03 6.50
CA GLN A 27 -22.32 22.89 5.56
C GLN A 27 -20.94 22.27 5.27
N GLU A 28 -19.88 23.07 5.40
CA GLU A 28 -18.47 22.64 5.26
C GLU A 28 -18.00 21.78 6.44
N ASP A 29 -18.44 22.09 7.65
CA ASP A 29 -18.16 21.30 8.86
C ASP A 29 -18.83 19.93 8.79
N GLY A 30 -20.06 19.86 8.26
CA GLY A 30 -20.74 18.59 8.01
C GLY A 30 -19.99 17.71 7.00
N LYS A 31 -19.39 18.29 5.96
CA LYS A 31 -18.54 17.55 5.03
C LYS A 31 -17.28 17.03 5.73
N ASN A 32 -16.58 17.87 6.50
CA ASN A 32 -15.41 17.46 7.26
C ASN A 32 -15.70 16.34 8.27
N THR A 33 -16.82 16.42 8.99
CA THR A 33 -17.29 15.36 9.89
C THR A 33 -17.62 14.07 9.14
N GLY A 34 -18.20 14.14 7.94
CA GLY A 34 -18.37 12.95 7.09
C GLY A 34 -17.04 12.28 6.76
N SER A 35 -16.05 13.04 6.29
CA SER A 35 -14.76 12.46 5.88
C SER A 35 -13.98 11.74 6.99
N SER A 36 -14.16 12.13 8.25
CA SER A 36 -13.50 11.48 9.38
C SER A 36 -14.10 10.12 9.74
N LEU A 37 -15.35 9.82 9.33
CA LEU A 37 -15.92 8.46 9.45
C LEU A 37 -15.07 7.47 8.66
N ALA A 38 -14.61 7.88 7.48
CA ALA A 38 -13.79 7.03 6.62
C ALA A 38 -12.40 6.77 7.23
N MET A 39 -11.84 7.74 7.97
CA MET A 39 -10.62 7.55 8.76
C MET A 39 -10.84 6.64 9.97
N SER A 40 -11.95 6.83 10.71
CA SER A 40 -12.29 5.95 11.83
C SER A 40 -12.48 4.51 11.36
N LEU A 41 -13.12 4.31 10.20
CA LEU A 41 -13.23 3.01 9.52
C LEU A 41 -11.88 2.43 9.09
N ALA A 42 -10.88 3.27 8.79
CA ALA A 42 -9.55 2.81 8.40
C ALA A 42 -8.70 2.34 9.59
N VAL A 43 -8.92 2.90 10.78
CA VAL A 43 -8.15 2.59 12.00
C VAL A 43 -8.78 1.43 12.79
N ASN A 44 -10.09 1.23 12.66
CA ASN A 44 -10.83 0.25 13.44
C ASN A 44 -10.97 -1.13 12.77
N LEU A 45 -10.87 -2.18 13.60
CA LEU A 45 -11.02 -3.59 13.17
C LEU A 45 -12.44 -3.95 12.71
N THR A 46 -13.46 -3.19 13.13
CA THR A 46 -14.86 -3.43 12.77
C THR A 46 -15.58 -2.12 12.43
N ALA A 47 -16.52 -2.19 11.48
CA ALA A 47 -17.36 -1.03 11.13
C ALA A 47 -18.20 -0.52 12.32
N ALA A 48 -18.55 -1.39 13.26
CA ALA A 48 -19.23 -1.01 14.49
C ALA A 48 -18.30 -0.20 15.41
N GLY A 49 -17.10 -0.71 15.70
CA GLY A 49 -16.10 0.03 16.48
C GLY A 49 -15.70 1.37 15.85
N ALA A 50 -15.61 1.41 14.52
CA ALA A 50 -15.35 2.63 13.76
C ALA A 50 -16.44 3.70 13.93
N VAL A 51 -17.70 3.29 13.83
CA VAL A 51 -18.85 4.19 14.00
C VAL A 51 -18.93 4.66 15.45
N ASP A 52 -18.66 3.79 16.41
CA ASP A 52 -18.67 4.12 17.83
C ASP A 52 -17.58 5.14 18.17
N GLU A 53 -16.34 4.92 17.73
CA GLU A 53 -15.24 5.85 17.92
C GLU A 53 -15.46 7.18 17.20
N TRP A 54 -16.05 7.14 16.00
CA TRP A 54 -16.41 8.34 15.24
C TRP A 54 -17.50 9.17 15.95
N ILE A 55 -18.55 8.54 16.47
CA ILE A 55 -19.59 9.22 17.25
C ILE A 55 -18.98 9.83 18.53
N LEU A 56 -18.07 9.12 19.19
CA LEU A 56 -17.38 9.63 20.38
C LEU A 56 -16.51 10.86 20.08
N GLN A 57 -15.92 10.92 18.89
CA GLN A 57 -15.04 12.03 18.49
C GLN A 57 -15.77 13.36 18.28
N TYR A 58 -17.08 13.34 18.01
CA TYR A 58 -17.88 14.55 17.73
C TYR A 58 -19.08 14.69 18.70
N PRO A 59 -19.08 15.67 19.61
CA PRO A 59 -20.18 15.90 20.56
C PRO A 59 -21.55 16.10 19.88
N ALA A 60 -21.57 16.67 18.68
CA ALA A 60 -22.78 16.84 17.88
C ALA A 60 -23.40 15.50 17.45
N LEU A 61 -22.57 14.51 17.10
CA LEU A 61 -23.05 13.18 16.73
C LEU A 61 -23.53 12.39 17.95
N GLN A 62 -22.92 12.57 19.12
CA GLN A 62 -23.38 11.94 20.36
C GLN A 62 -24.80 12.38 20.75
N ARG A 63 -25.15 13.65 20.52
CA ARG A 63 -26.52 14.13 20.80
C ARG A 63 -27.53 13.51 19.84
N ILE A 64 -27.21 13.42 18.55
CA ILE A 64 -28.09 12.84 17.52
C ILE A 64 -28.21 11.32 17.71
N ASP A 65 -27.14 10.62 18.10
CA ASP A 65 -27.17 9.18 18.41
C ASP A 65 -28.03 8.88 19.66
N ARG A 66 -28.03 9.78 20.66
CA ARG A 66 -28.94 9.69 21.82
C ARG A 66 -30.40 10.00 21.48
N GLU A 67 -30.63 10.87 20.50
CA GLU A 67 -31.98 11.28 20.09
C GLU A 67 -32.61 10.28 19.10
N TYR A 68 -31.79 9.58 18.31
CA TYR A 68 -32.25 8.69 17.25
C TYR A 68 -31.53 7.34 17.27
N GLU A 69 -32.18 6.32 17.87
CA GLU A 69 -31.64 4.95 17.98
C GLU A 69 -31.35 4.27 16.63
N TRP A 70 -32.04 4.68 15.55
CA TRP A 70 -31.87 4.12 14.21
C TRP A 70 -30.60 4.58 13.48
N LEU A 71 -29.96 5.66 13.96
CA LEU A 71 -28.78 6.25 13.32
C LEU A 71 -27.60 5.27 13.34
N ARG A 72 -27.34 4.66 14.50
CA ARG A 72 -26.22 3.73 14.69
C ARG A 72 -26.27 2.52 13.76
N PRO A 73 -27.35 1.73 13.69
CA PRO A 73 -27.43 0.60 12.76
C PRO A 73 -27.34 1.04 11.30
N MET A 74 -27.90 2.19 10.92
CA MET A 74 -27.76 2.75 9.56
C MET A 74 -26.29 3.07 9.23
N LEU A 75 -25.59 3.76 10.13
CA LEU A 75 -24.18 4.12 9.96
C LEU A 75 -23.28 2.89 9.91
N VAL A 76 -23.57 1.85 10.70
CA VAL A 76 -22.82 0.58 10.65
C VAL A 76 -23.03 -0.14 9.32
N VAL A 77 -24.24 -0.12 8.78
CA VAL A 77 -24.53 -0.68 7.45
C VAL A 77 -23.82 0.13 6.36
N ILE A 78 -23.89 1.46 6.40
CA ILE A 78 -23.15 2.34 5.48
C ILE A 78 -21.65 2.09 5.60
N GLY A 79 -21.09 1.99 6.80
CA GLY A 79 -19.68 1.68 7.01
C GLY A 79 -19.28 0.33 6.41
N ARG A 80 -20.12 -0.70 6.54
CA ARG A 80 -19.89 -2.00 5.90
C ARG A 80 -19.97 -1.93 4.38
N MET A 81 -20.95 -1.21 3.82
CA MET A 81 -21.07 -1.02 2.37
C MET A 81 -19.89 -0.19 1.84
N LEU A 82 -19.47 0.85 2.55
CA LEU A 82 -18.36 1.71 2.19
C LEU A 82 -17.02 0.95 2.18
N VAL A 83 -16.78 0.08 3.17
CA VAL A 83 -15.63 -0.83 3.19
C VAL A 83 -15.68 -1.84 2.02
N GLY A 84 -16.89 -2.15 1.52
CA GLY A 84 -17.11 -3.03 0.38
C GLY A 84 -16.99 -2.35 -0.99
N GLU A 85 -17.46 -1.10 -1.13
CA GLU A 85 -17.54 -0.36 -2.39
C GLU A 85 -16.30 0.50 -2.66
N VAL A 86 -15.73 1.12 -1.64
CA VAL A 86 -14.60 2.02 -1.82
C VAL A 86 -13.33 1.19 -1.78
N GLY A 87 -12.42 1.40 -2.73
CA GLY A 87 -11.11 0.75 -2.82
C GLY A 87 -10.16 1.00 -1.62
N TRP A 88 -10.67 1.25 -0.41
CA TRP A 88 -9.93 1.40 0.84
C TRP A 88 -8.94 0.26 1.07
N GLY A 89 -9.37 -0.99 0.88
CA GLY A 89 -8.48 -2.14 1.04
C GLY A 89 -7.30 -2.14 0.05
N LEU A 90 -7.51 -1.61 -1.15
CA LEU A 90 -6.45 -1.41 -2.15
C LEU A 90 -5.54 -0.23 -1.77
N LYS A 91 -6.11 0.90 -1.35
CA LYS A 91 -5.34 2.08 -0.90
C LYS A 91 -4.45 1.77 0.30
N LEU A 92 -4.97 1.06 1.30
CA LEU A 92 -4.21 0.69 2.48
C LEU A 92 -3.05 -0.26 2.13
N ARG A 93 -3.30 -1.29 1.32
CA ARG A 93 -2.25 -2.25 0.93
C ARG A 93 -1.18 -1.61 0.06
N THR A 94 -1.55 -0.76 -0.89
CA THR A 94 -0.59 -0.01 -1.71
C THR A 94 0.24 0.95 -0.87
N PHE A 95 -0.35 1.60 0.13
CA PHE A 95 0.36 2.48 1.07
C PHE A 95 1.31 1.71 2.01
N ILE A 96 0.85 0.61 2.61
CA ILE A 96 1.69 -0.26 3.44
C ILE A 96 2.85 -0.82 2.62
N GLY A 97 2.58 -1.30 1.40
CA GLY A 97 3.63 -1.79 0.48
C GLY A 97 4.63 -0.69 0.10
N ALA A 98 4.19 0.56 -0.04
CA ALA A 98 5.09 1.70 -0.27
C ALA A 98 6.02 1.98 0.90
N ILE A 99 5.50 1.98 2.12
CA ILE A 99 6.34 2.15 3.31
C ILE A 99 7.37 1.02 3.41
N PHE A 100 6.93 -0.24 3.28
CA PHE A 100 7.83 -1.39 3.41
C PHE A 100 8.93 -1.39 2.34
N SER A 101 8.62 -1.07 1.10
CA SER A 101 9.62 -0.96 0.03
C SER A 101 10.60 0.19 0.25
N MET A 102 10.15 1.34 0.76
CA MET A 102 11.08 2.42 1.11
C MET A 102 12.01 2.03 2.26
N VAL A 103 11.49 1.32 3.26
CA VAL A 103 12.30 0.79 4.36
C VAL A 103 13.32 -0.21 3.83
N ASP A 104 12.92 -1.09 2.91
CA ASP A 104 13.78 -2.10 2.27
C ASP A 104 15.00 -1.46 1.60
N VAL A 105 14.79 -0.46 0.75
CA VAL A 105 15.87 0.30 0.09
C VAL A 105 16.84 0.92 1.12
N VAL A 106 16.32 1.46 2.23
CA VAL A 106 17.15 2.04 3.30
C VAL A 106 17.94 0.96 4.02
N THR A 107 17.31 -0.19 4.34
CA THR A 107 17.97 -1.30 5.02
C THR A 107 19.03 -1.96 4.13
N ASP A 108 18.76 -2.08 2.83
CA ASP A 108 19.71 -2.62 1.86
C ASP A 108 20.91 -1.68 1.69
N LEU A 109 20.70 -0.36 1.59
CA LEU A 109 21.80 0.61 1.58
C LEU A 109 22.67 0.51 2.83
N TYR A 110 22.05 0.34 4.00
CA TYR A 110 22.76 0.16 5.27
C TYR A 110 23.57 -1.14 5.28
N VAL A 111 23.00 -2.25 4.81
CA VAL A 111 23.69 -3.55 4.71
C VAL A 111 24.84 -3.49 3.70
N THR A 112 24.64 -2.83 2.56
CA THR A 112 25.69 -2.58 1.56
C THR A 112 26.84 -1.77 2.19
N TYR A 113 26.55 -0.71 2.93
CA TYR A 113 27.56 0.07 3.65
C TYR A 113 28.32 -0.77 4.69
N MET A 114 27.60 -1.60 5.44
CA MET A 114 28.19 -2.54 6.39
C MET A 114 29.15 -3.52 5.71
N PHE A 115 28.77 -4.11 4.57
CA PHE A 115 29.66 -5.02 3.83
C PHE A 115 30.89 -4.33 3.26
N TRP A 116 30.78 -3.07 2.84
CA TRP A 116 31.92 -2.27 2.44
C TRP A 116 32.89 -2.04 3.62
N ARG A 117 32.37 -1.61 4.77
CA ARG A 117 33.17 -1.39 5.99
C ARG A 117 33.83 -2.68 6.48
N ASP A 118 33.13 -3.80 6.41
CA ASP A 118 33.60 -5.11 6.87
C ASP A 118 34.53 -5.80 5.85
N GLY A 119 34.93 -5.10 4.76
CA GLY A 119 35.90 -5.59 3.76
C GLY A 119 35.37 -6.69 2.82
N LYS A 120 34.05 -6.93 2.81
CA LYS A 120 33.40 -7.98 2.01
C LYS A 120 33.00 -7.46 0.64
N PHE A 121 34.00 -7.09 -0.14
CA PHE A 121 33.80 -6.43 -1.44
C PHE A 121 32.97 -7.26 -2.44
N GLY A 122 33.03 -8.59 -2.39
CA GLY A 122 32.23 -9.45 -3.28
C GLY A 122 30.72 -9.31 -3.08
N TYR A 123 30.24 -9.37 -1.83
CA TYR A 123 28.82 -9.20 -1.52
C TYR A 123 28.37 -7.74 -1.73
N PHE A 124 29.24 -6.78 -1.42
CA PHE A 124 29.00 -5.36 -1.72
C PHE A 124 28.75 -5.13 -3.21
N GLN A 125 29.65 -5.62 -4.09
CA GLN A 125 29.51 -5.47 -5.53
C GLN A 125 28.22 -6.14 -6.04
N ALA A 126 27.90 -7.33 -5.53
CA ALA A 126 26.68 -8.04 -5.92
C ALA A 126 25.40 -7.23 -5.58
N LEU A 127 25.29 -6.68 -4.37
CA LEU A 127 24.14 -5.85 -3.97
C LEU A 127 24.03 -4.56 -4.81
N VAL A 128 25.15 -3.89 -5.06
CA VAL A 128 25.18 -2.68 -5.90
C VAL A 128 24.76 -3.00 -7.34
N VAL A 129 25.18 -4.14 -7.88
CA VAL A 129 24.75 -4.59 -9.21
C VAL A 129 23.25 -4.84 -9.24
N CYS A 130 22.69 -5.54 -8.25
CA CYS A 130 21.24 -5.79 -8.15
C CYS A 130 20.43 -4.49 -8.08
N LEU A 131 20.83 -3.55 -7.21
CA LEU A 131 20.20 -2.24 -7.09
C LEU A 131 20.32 -1.41 -8.38
N SER A 132 21.50 -1.41 -9.02
CA SER A 132 21.69 -0.68 -10.29
C SER A 132 20.85 -1.27 -11.43
N LEU A 133 20.66 -2.60 -11.43
CA LEU A 133 19.85 -3.30 -12.40
C LEU A 133 18.36 -3.01 -12.20
N SER A 134 17.88 -2.99 -10.95
CA SER A 134 16.47 -2.66 -10.66
C SER A 134 16.13 -1.25 -11.14
N ILE A 135 16.96 -0.26 -10.80
CA ILE A 135 16.79 1.14 -11.24
C ILE A 135 16.82 1.24 -12.78
N THR A 136 17.77 0.56 -13.44
CA THR A 136 17.90 0.61 -14.90
C THR A 136 16.66 0.05 -15.60
N ILE A 137 16.13 -1.08 -15.14
CA ILE A 137 14.93 -1.69 -15.72
C ILE A 137 13.71 -0.81 -15.46
N GLN A 138 13.54 -0.27 -14.25
CA GLN A 138 12.43 0.65 -13.93
C GLN A 138 12.45 1.91 -14.80
N MET A 139 13.63 2.51 -14.97
CA MET A 139 13.84 3.69 -15.81
C MET A 139 13.49 3.41 -17.28
N PHE A 140 13.88 2.25 -17.80
CA PHE A 140 13.52 1.82 -19.14
C PHE A 140 12.00 1.67 -19.31
N CYS A 141 11.33 1.01 -18.36
CA CYS A 141 9.87 0.83 -18.38
C CYS A 141 9.12 2.17 -18.36
N ILE A 142 9.51 3.11 -17.50
CA ILE A 142 8.88 4.44 -17.41
C ILE A 142 9.11 5.23 -18.71
N THR A 143 10.32 5.18 -19.25
CA THR A 143 10.63 5.83 -20.53
C THR A 143 9.74 5.28 -21.65
N MET A 144 9.50 3.96 -21.68
CA MET A 144 8.58 3.34 -22.65
C MET A 144 7.12 3.76 -22.43
N ILE A 145 6.64 3.78 -21.18
CA ILE A 145 5.25 4.15 -20.84
C ILE A 145 4.95 5.62 -21.16
N TYR A 146 5.89 6.52 -20.85
CA TYR A 146 5.70 7.97 -20.97
C TYR A 146 6.31 8.58 -22.24
N ARG A 147 6.87 7.77 -23.16
CA ARG A 147 7.57 8.24 -24.37
C ARG A 147 6.76 9.25 -25.21
N LYS A 148 5.43 9.15 -25.17
CA LYS A 148 4.50 9.97 -25.96
C LYS A 148 4.11 11.31 -25.31
N LEU A 149 4.49 11.57 -24.05
CA LEU A 149 4.12 12.80 -23.31
C LEU A 149 5.21 13.87 -23.32
N GLY A 150 6.34 13.61 -23.99
CA GLY A 150 7.47 14.52 -24.12
C GLY A 150 8.60 14.29 -23.11
N PRO A 151 9.84 14.69 -23.44
CA PRO A 151 11.04 14.33 -22.67
C PRO A 151 11.07 14.94 -21.27
N LEU A 152 10.51 16.15 -21.09
CA LEU A 152 10.42 16.80 -19.78
C LEU A 152 9.55 15.98 -18.81
N ARG A 153 8.42 15.46 -19.28
CA ARG A 153 7.53 14.65 -18.44
C ARG A 153 8.17 13.31 -18.10
N VAL A 154 8.85 12.67 -19.04
CA VAL A 154 9.63 11.45 -18.77
C VAL A 154 10.69 11.72 -17.70
N ALA A 155 11.45 12.81 -17.80
CA ALA A 155 12.46 13.16 -16.81
C ALA A 155 11.86 13.39 -15.40
N MET A 156 10.68 14.00 -15.31
CA MET A 156 9.97 14.18 -14.04
C MET A 156 9.52 12.85 -13.42
N GLU A 157 9.13 11.87 -14.23
CA GLU A 157 8.74 10.52 -13.76
C GLU A 157 9.95 9.65 -13.41
N CYS A 158 11.08 9.88 -14.06
CA CYS A 158 12.35 9.23 -13.77
C CYS A 158 12.97 9.71 -12.45
N PHE A 159 12.75 10.96 -12.05
CA PHE A 159 13.37 11.52 -10.85
C PHE A 159 13.00 10.78 -9.54
N PRO A 160 11.71 10.46 -9.25
CA PRO A 160 11.34 9.65 -8.09
C PRO A 160 11.95 8.24 -8.08
N VAL A 161 12.26 7.67 -9.25
CA VAL A 161 12.87 6.33 -9.37
C VAL A 161 14.29 6.35 -8.85
N LEU A 162 15.08 7.35 -9.28
CA LEU A 162 16.48 7.49 -8.90
C LEU A 162 16.67 7.68 -7.38
N ILE A 163 15.67 8.25 -6.71
CA ILE A 163 15.68 8.50 -5.26
C ILE A 163 15.05 7.33 -4.48
N GLY A 164 14.47 6.32 -5.15
CA GLY A 164 13.72 5.24 -4.48
C GLY A 164 12.38 5.70 -3.88
N PHE A 165 11.88 6.87 -4.30
CA PHE A 165 10.63 7.45 -3.79
C PHE A 165 9.42 7.14 -4.69
N LYS A 166 9.63 6.51 -5.84
CA LYS A 166 8.56 6.09 -6.76
C LYS A 166 7.44 5.29 -6.09
N PRO A 167 7.71 4.30 -5.21
CA PRO A 167 6.68 3.61 -4.43
C PRO A 167 5.67 4.54 -3.75
N ALA A 168 6.13 5.65 -3.15
CA ALA A 168 5.28 6.62 -2.47
C ALA A 168 4.49 7.48 -3.46
N VAL A 169 5.10 7.89 -4.56
CA VAL A 169 4.44 8.68 -5.62
C VAL A 169 3.31 7.88 -6.26
N ASP A 170 3.56 6.61 -6.59
CA ASP A 170 2.57 5.74 -7.22
C ASP A 170 1.42 5.40 -6.26
N ALA A 171 1.73 5.09 -5.00
CA ALA A 171 0.72 4.89 -3.97
C ALA A 171 -0.15 6.15 -3.76
N TYR A 172 0.46 7.34 -3.78
CA TYR A 172 -0.27 8.61 -3.68
C TYR A 172 -1.20 8.84 -4.86
N ARG A 173 -0.76 8.53 -6.09
CA ARG A 173 -1.59 8.65 -7.31
C ARG A 173 -2.79 7.72 -7.27
N ILE A 174 -2.58 6.47 -6.86
CA ILE A 174 -3.65 5.47 -6.71
C ILE A 174 -4.60 5.86 -5.57
N ALA A 175 -4.08 6.38 -4.45
CA ALA A 175 -4.90 6.87 -3.35
C ALA A 175 -5.82 8.03 -3.76
N ARG A 176 -5.36 8.90 -4.67
CA ARG A 176 -6.17 9.97 -5.28
C ARG A 176 -7.10 9.52 -6.41
N GLY A 177 -7.02 8.26 -6.83
CA GLY A 177 -7.82 7.74 -7.95
C GLY A 177 -7.45 8.39 -9.28
N ALA A 178 -6.14 8.63 -9.51
CA ALA A 178 -5.65 9.14 -10.78
C ALA A 178 -6.14 8.25 -11.94
N LYS A 179 -6.80 8.86 -12.92
CA LYS A 179 -7.22 8.18 -14.15
C LYS A 179 -6.07 8.13 -15.14
N GLN A 180 -6.09 7.15 -16.03
CA GLN A 180 -5.16 7.06 -17.15
C GLN A 180 -5.11 8.39 -17.92
N LEU A 181 -3.90 8.93 -18.06
CA LEU A 181 -3.66 10.16 -18.82
C LEU A 181 -3.80 9.87 -20.32
N PRO A 182 -4.34 10.82 -21.11
CA PRO A 182 -4.37 10.68 -22.57
C PRO A 182 -2.94 10.52 -23.09
N ASN A 183 -2.73 9.56 -24.00
CA ASN A 183 -1.44 9.17 -24.58
C ASN A 183 -0.48 8.36 -23.68
N VAL A 184 -0.89 7.94 -22.48
CA VAL A 184 -0.13 6.95 -21.68
C VAL A 184 -0.65 5.54 -22.00
N SER A 185 0.27 4.61 -22.27
CA SER A 185 -0.07 3.23 -22.68
C SER A 185 -0.51 2.32 -21.52
N ALA A 186 -0.30 2.71 -20.28
CA ALA A 186 -0.61 1.93 -19.08
C ALA A 186 -1.49 2.73 -18.10
N ASP A 187 -2.37 2.02 -17.40
CA ASP A 187 -3.14 2.55 -16.27
C ASP A 187 -2.23 2.64 -15.01
N PRO A 188 -2.44 3.60 -14.08
CA PRO A 188 -1.59 3.76 -12.89
C PRO A 188 -1.50 2.49 -12.02
N MET A 189 -2.52 1.64 -12.02
CA MET A 189 -2.46 0.34 -11.32
C MET A 189 -1.47 -0.61 -11.97
N PHE A 190 -1.44 -0.66 -13.30
CA PHE A 190 -0.50 -1.50 -14.04
C PHE A 190 0.94 -1.00 -13.86
N GLU A 191 1.14 0.32 -13.82
CA GLU A 191 2.44 0.92 -13.56
C GLU A 191 2.98 0.54 -12.17
N LEU A 192 2.13 0.65 -11.13
CA LEU A 192 2.50 0.23 -9.77
C LEU A 192 2.88 -1.26 -9.75
N ILE A 193 2.01 -2.14 -10.24
CA ILE A 193 2.25 -3.60 -10.21
C ILE A 193 3.53 -3.95 -10.97
N SER A 194 3.74 -3.35 -12.15
CA SER A 194 4.95 -3.59 -12.95
C SER A 194 6.21 -3.12 -12.22
N GLY A 195 6.17 -1.93 -11.59
CA GLY A 195 7.26 -1.41 -10.78
C GLY A 195 7.62 -2.36 -9.63
N ARG A 196 6.61 -2.84 -8.89
CA ARG A 196 6.78 -3.82 -7.80
C ARG A 196 7.38 -5.13 -8.27
N CYS A 197 6.92 -5.66 -9.41
CA CYS A 197 7.48 -6.89 -9.97
C CYS A 197 8.96 -6.72 -10.29
N ILE A 198 9.37 -5.56 -10.82
CA ILE A 198 10.77 -5.27 -11.12
C ILE A 198 11.59 -5.17 -9.83
N GLU A 199 11.09 -4.49 -8.79
CA GLU A 199 11.76 -4.40 -7.47
C GLU A 199 11.98 -5.78 -6.87
N VAL A 200 10.92 -6.58 -6.80
CA VAL A 200 10.98 -7.92 -6.22
C VAL A 200 11.94 -8.81 -7.01
N PHE A 201 11.92 -8.75 -8.34
CA PHE A 201 12.73 -9.60 -9.20
C PHE A 201 14.22 -9.23 -9.23
N ALA A 202 14.53 -7.94 -9.39
CA ALA A 202 15.90 -7.48 -9.64
C ALA A 202 16.67 -7.14 -8.37
N GLU A 203 15.97 -6.79 -7.29
CA GLU A 203 16.58 -6.29 -6.04
C GLU A 203 16.27 -7.21 -4.85
N ALA A 204 14.99 -7.36 -4.49
CA ALA A 204 14.64 -8.02 -3.23
C ALA A 204 15.00 -9.51 -3.20
N ILE A 205 14.64 -10.29 -4.24
CA ILE A 205 14.96 -11.73 -4.27
C ILE A 205 16.48 -11.98 -4.32
N PRO A 206 17.25 -11.37 -5.25
CA PRO A 206 18.70 -11.53 -5.25
C PRO A 206 19.36 -11.01 -3.96
N GLY A 207 18.87 -9.88 -3.43
CA GLY A 207 19.37 -9.26 -2.20
C GLY A 207 19.22 -10.18 -0.98
N VAL A 208 18.04 -10.78 -0.80
CA VAL A 208 17.77 -11.80 0.24
C VAL A 208 18.73 -12.98 0.11
N ILE A 209 18.92 -13.53 -1.10
CA ILE A 209 19.84 -14.65 -1.34
C ILE A 209 21.28 -14.27 -0.98
N ILE A 210 21.74 -13.09 -1.43
CA ILE A 210 23.09 -12.60 -1.13
C ILE A 210 23.28 -12.40 0.38
N GLN A 211 22.28 -11.86 1.08
CA GLN A 211 22.31 -11.69 2.53
C GLN A 211 22.35 -13.03 3.26
N ILE A 212 21.53 -14.02 2.87
CA ILE A 212 21.58 -15.38 3.43
C ILE A 212 22.97 -16.01 3.22
N MET A 213 23.51 -15.92 2.01
CA MET A 213 24.85 -16.47 1.69
C MET A 213 25.95 -15.79 2.49
N ALA A 214 25.88 -14.45 2.64
CA ALA A 214 26.83 -13.70 3.44
C ALA A 214 26.73 -14.09 4.92
N ILE A 215 25.53 -14.26 5.47
CA ILE A 215 25.30 -14.70 6.85
C ILE A 215 25.84 -16.12 7.07
N ALA A 216 25.55 -17.05 6.15
CA ALA A 216 25.97 -18.44 6.24
C ALA A 216 27.48 -18.65 6.13
N THR A 217 28.17 -17.79 5.37
CA THR A 217 29.62 -17.90 5.11
C THR A 217 30.46 -17.09 6.12
N ASN A 218 29.82 -16.32 7.02
CA ASN A 218 30.54 -15.54 8.03
C ASN A 218 30.87 -16.36 9.27
N GLU A 219 32.16 -16.52 9.56
CA GLU A 219 32.65 -17.16 10.79
C GLU A 219 32.52 -16.25 12.04
N ASN A 220 32.43 -14.93 11.84
CA ASN A 220 32.27 -13.95 12.91
C ASN A 220 30.80 -13.66 13.22
N LYS A 221 30.53 -13.14 14.44
CA LYS A 221 29.19 -12.66 14.84
C LYS A 221 28.63 -11.71 13.79
N VAL A 222 27.66 -12.18 13.04
CA VAL A 222 26.89 -11.39 12.08
C VAL A 222 26.14 -10.30 12.84
N ALA A 223 26.21 -9.07 12.34
CA ALA A 223 25.50 -7.95 12.93
C ALA A 223 23.98 -8.20 12.92
N THR A 224 23.31 -7.93 14.06
CA THR A 224 21.86 -8.07 14.21
C THR A 224 21.08 -7.32 13.13
N ALA A 225 21.64 -6.21 12.62
CA ALA A 225 21.05 -5.43 11.54
C ALA A 225 20.89 -6.22 10.23
N ALA A 226 21.79 -7.15 9.90
CA ALA A 226 21.67 -7.98 8.69
C ALA A 226 20.48 -8.95 8.79
N TRP A 227 20.24 -9.53 9.97
CA TRP A 227 19.08 -10.37 10.23
C TRP A 227 17.77 -9.59 10.18
N ILE A 228 17.76 -8.36 10.70
CA ILE A 228 16.59 -7.48 10.65
C ILE A 228 16.29 -7.07 9.19
N SER A 229 17.32 -6.72 8.41
CA SER A 229 17.18 -6.41 6.98
C SER A 229 16.60 -7.60 6.22
N LEU A 230 17.18 -8.79 6.42
CA LEU A 230 16.73 -10.03 5.80
C LEU A 230 15.25 -10.33 6.09
N ALA A 231 14.86 -10.25 7.37
CA ALA A 231 13.48 -10.49 7.78
C ALA A 231 12.52 -9.45 7.20
N THR A 232 12.93 -8.18 7.18
CA THR A 232 12.11 -7.08 6.65
C THR A 232 11.90 -7.22 5.14
N SER A 233 12.96 -7.55 4.40
CA SER A 233 12.89 -7.76 2.96
C SER A 233 12.03 -8.96 2.57
N ALA A 234 12.17 -10.09 3.30
CA ALA A 234 11.33 -11.27 3.09
C ALA A 234 9.84 -10.99 3.35
N VAL A 235 9.52 -10.30 4.44
CA VAL A 235 8.14 -9.91 4.78
C VAL A 235 7.58 -8.90 3.78
N SER A 236 8.35 -7.88 3.42
CA SER A 236 7.98 -6.88 2.41
C SER A 236 7.63 -7.55 1.09
N THR A 237 8.52 -8.42 0.61
CA THR A 237 8.34 -9.16 -0.64
C THR A 237 7.11 -10.06 -0.61
N GLY A 238 6.87 -10.76 0.51
CA GLY A 238 5.70 -11.61 0.67
C GLY A 238 4.38 -10.81 0.68
N ILE A 239 4.36 -9.65 1.35
CA ILE A 239 3.19 -8.74 1.37
C ILE A 239 2.93 -8.17 -0.03
N ILE A 240 3.97 -7.76 -0.76
CA ILE A 240 3.85 -7.22 -2.13
C ILE A 240 3.32 -8.30 -3.07
N SER A 241 3.91 -9.50 -3.05
CA SER A 241 3.48 -10.63 -3.88
C SER A 241 2.01 -11.02 -3.60
N ALA A 242 1.66 -11.15 -2.32
CA ALA A 242 0.29 -11.45 -1.91
C ALA A 242 -0.69 -10.35 -2.31
N SER A 243 -0.28 -9.08 -2.24
CA SER A 243 -1.11 -7.94 -2.67
C SER A 243 -1.40 -7.99 -4.16
N ILE A 244 -0.38 -8.20 -5.00
CA ILE A 244 -0.54 -8.29 -6.46
C ILE A 244 -1.48 -9.44 -6.83
N SER A 245 -1.27 -10.62 -6.24
CA SER A 245 -2.09 -11.81 -6.50
C SER A 245 -3.53 -11.61 -6.03
N TYR A 246 -3.73 -11.04 -4.84
CA TYR A 246 -5.06 -10.73 -4.32
C TYR A 246 -5.79 -9.65 -5.13
N ASP A 247 -5.09 -8.60 -5.57
CA ASP A 247 -5.66 -7.52 -6.38
C ASP A 247 -6.08 -8.02 -7.76
N THR A 248 -5.24 -8.86 -8.36
CA THR A 248 -5.53 -9.48 -9.65
C THR A 248 -6.69 -10.47 -9.54
N ASP A 249 -6.74 -11.27 -8.46
CA ASP A 249 -7.82 -12.23 -8.23
C ASP A 249 -9.15 -11.55 -7.94
N THR A 250 -9.17 -10.49 -7.13
CA THR A 250 -10.42 -9.84 -6.70
C THR A 250 -11.01 -8.86 -7.72
N ASP A 251 -10.32 -8.64 -8.85
CA ASP A 251 -10.78 -7.80 -9.96
C ASP A 251 -12.03 -8.42 -10.64
N PRO A 252 -13.18 -7.71 -10.68
CA PRO A 252 -14.41 -8.22 -11.28
C PRO A 252 -14.29 -8.51 -12.77
N GLY A 253 -13.51 -7.71 -13.52
CA GLY A 253 -13.31 -7.89 -14.96
C GLY A 253 -12.51 -9.14 -15.25
N LYS A 254 -11.43 -9.39 -14.49
CA LYS A 254 -10.61 -10.60 -14.65
C LYS A 254 -11.35 -11.87 -14.25
N ARG A 255 -12.17 -11.82 -13.19
CA ARG A 255 -13.06 -12.93 -12.79
C ARG A 255 -14.09 -13.28 -13.85
N GLN A 256 -14.62 -12.29 -14.56
CA GLN A 256 -15.59 -12.52 -15.63
C GLN A 256 -14.94 -13.09 -16.89
N HIS A 257 -13.75 -12.62 -17.26
CA HIS A 257 -13.06 -13.07 -18.47
C HIS A 257 -12.35 -14.42 -18.32
N THR A 258 -11.84 -14.76 -17.13
CA THR A 258 -11.08 -16.02 -16.93
C THR A 258 -11.40 -16.63 -15.56
N PRO A 259 -12.61 -17.20 -15.38
CA PRO A 259 -13.06 -17.73 -14.09
C PRO A 259 -12.32 -18.99 -13.64
N GLU A 260 -11.58 -19.65 -14.52
CA GLU A 260 -10.78 -20.84 -14.16
C GLU A 260 -9.48 -20.48 -13.42
N ILE A 261 -8.94 -19.28 -13.65
CA ILE A 261 -7.68 -18.81 -13.05
C ILE A 261 -7.95 -17.89 -11.85
N TYR A 262 -9.04 -17.12 -11.90
CA TYR A 262 -9.40 -16.13 -10.88
C TYR A 262 -10.71 -16.49 -10.17
N GLY A 263 -10.79 -16.19 -8.88
CA GLY A 263 -11.94 -16.50 -8.02
C GLY A 263 -11.58 -17.34 -6.78
N PHE A 264 -10.31 -17.61 -6.52
CA PHE A 264 -9.91 -18.42 -5.36
C PHE A 264 -10.01 -17.65 -4.04
N VAL A 265 -9.99 -16.31 -4.07
CA VAL A 265 -10.25 -15.50 -2.87
C VAL A 265 -11.76 -15.46 -2.56
N PRO A 266 -12.19 -15.99 -1.40
CA PRO A 266 -13.60 -16.15 -1.06
C PRO A 266 -14.27 -14.79 -0.78
N SER A 267 -15.57 -14.66 -1.04
CA SER A 267 -16.28 -13.37 -0.90
C SER A 267 -16.50 -12.90 0.55
N ARG A 268 -16.35 -13.78 1.55
CA ARG A 268 -16.57 -13.44 2.98
C ARG A 268 -15.36 -12.71 3.56
N ALA A 269 -15.57 -11.53 4.15
CA ALA A 269 -14.50 -10.66 4.69
C ALA A 269 -13.49 -11.39 5.60
N LYS A 270 -13.95 -12.15 6.61
CA LYS A 270 -13.07 -12.92 7.51
C LYS A 270 -12.18 -13.91 6.76
N LYS A 271 -12.73 -14.60 5.75
CA LYS A 271 -11.98 -15.57 4.95
C LYS A 271 -11.00 -14.88 4.00
N ARG A 272 -11.34 -13.69 3.45
CA ARG A 272 -10.43 -12.88 2.63
C ARG A 272 -9.16 -12.51 3.38
N THR A 273 -9.30 -12.03 4.61
CA THR A 273 -8.16 -11.64 5.45
C THR A 273 -7.27 -12.85 5.78
N ILE A 274 -7.87 -14.00 6.10
CA ILE A 274 -7.13 -15.24 6.38
C ILE A 274 -6.35 -15.69 5.15
N VAL A 275 -7.00 -15.74 3.97
CA VAL A 275 -6.35 -16.14 2.72
C VAL A 275 -5.20 -15.17 2.39
N TYR A 276 -5.45 -13.86 2.46
CA TYR A 276 -4.41 -12.84 2.23
C TYR A 276 -3.22 -12.99 3.19
N ALA A 277 -3.47 -13.14 4.49
CA ALA A 277 -2.42 -13.33 5.48
C ALA A 277 -1.63 -14.63 5.23
N SER A 278 -2.32 -15.71 4.87
CA SER A 278 -1.68 -16.99 4.55
C SER A 278 -0.80 -16.90 3.30
N MET A 279 -1.26 -16.20 2.25
CA MET A 279 -0.46 -15.93 1.05
C MET A 279 0.79 -15.13 1.39
N ALA A 280 0.65 -14.05 2.16
CA ALA A 280 1.79 -13.21 2.54
C ALA A 280 2.83 -13.98 3.36
N LEU A 281 2.39 -14.77 4.35
CA LEU A 281 3.27 -15.61 5.16
C LEU A 281 3.96 -16.70 4.34
N PHE A 282 3.21 -17.38 3.46
CA PHE A 282 3.77 -18.44 2.62
C PHE A 282 4.80 -17.87 1.65
N SER A 283 4.50 -16.76 0.97
CA SER A 283 5.45 -16.09 0.08
C SER A 283 6.70 -15.59 0.80
N SER A 284 6.56 -15.04 2.02
CA SER A 284 7.70 -14.61 2.84
C SER A 284 8.57 -15.79 3.28
N GLY A 285 7.94 -16.87 3.76
CA GLY A 285 8.63 -18.07 4.21
C GLY A 285 9.38 -18.80 3.09
N LEU A 286 8.78 -18.86 1.90
CA LEU A 286 9.37 -19.54 0.75
C LEU A 286 10.68 -18.87 0.28
N LEU A 287 10.82 -17.55 0.50
CA LEU A 287 12.07 -16.83 0.23
C LEU A 287 13.17 -17.14 1.25
N LEU A 288 12.82 -17.29 2.53
CA LEU A 288 13.79 -17.60 3.58
C LEU A 288 14.29 -19.05 3.53
N THR A 289 13.58 -19.95 2.85
CA THR A 289 13.96 -21.35 2.67
C THR A 289 14.86 -21.62 1.46
N ARG A 290 15.27 -20.58 0.72
CA ARG A 290 16.14 -20.69 -0.47
C ARG A 290 17.59 -20.47 -0.12
#